data_AF-A0A946CF51-F1
#
_entry.id   AF-A0A946CF51-F1
#
_cell.length_a   1.000
_cell.length_b   1.000
_cell.length_c   1.000
_cell.angle_alpha   90.00
_cell.angle_beta   90.00
_cell.angle_gamma   90.00
#
_symmetry.space_group_name_H-M   'P 1'
#
loop_
_entity.id
_entity.type
_entity.pdbx_description
1 polymer ?
#
loop_
_entity_poly.entity_id
_entity_poly.type
_entity_poly.pdbx_seq_one_letter_code
_entity_poly.pdbx_strand_id
1 'polypeptide(L)'
;MSRNEIIEVGKNLRWELNPLRRRAALGRLLEGMNKENAMLVRDQVVHFSPESNEFQDFHFAWGAMLGVEAVEIGADTKEKDMAATMMGWASLDPVGALSWYDSLEEDRSNCSDVTFGMLKGLASSDLAFATDFAVRKLEAEDQRAGEMLGLVKDKMLEVETLPRAAAWALELPEGKVRNDTLRDVTGEFVKREPKEAANWAAGLDGEEGVEIKKLVAAKWAQEDPAGCLEWAQRLPDGPGKNASIGEVVLEWTGQDPDAVYEFLNGMSDTSERDAAVEAFSSRISGDDPHSAIAWADEIQDSESRRTAMIRAGRALMRQNAEEGRQWLQRSGLTEDVRREIEK
;
A
#
# COMPACT_ATOMS: atom_id res chain seq x y z
N MET A 1 -5.53 -25.66 -36.87
CA MET A 1 -6.82 -25.74 -37.62
C MET A 1 -6.58 -25.53 -39.11
N SER A 2 -7.48 -26.00 -39.99
CA SER A 2 -7.44 -25.66 -41.42
C SER A 2 -7.91 -24.22 -41.67
N ARG A 3 -7.50 -23.64 -42.82
CA ARG A 3 -7.91 -22.27 -43.22
C ARG A 3 -9.43 -22.09 -43.23
N ASN A 4 -10.17 -23.08 -43.74
CA ASN A 4 -11.63 -23.00 -43.84
C ASN A 4 -12.29 -23.02 -42.45
N GLU A 5 -11.80 -23.87 -41.55
CA GLU A 5 -12.30 -23.93 -40.17
C GLU A 5 -12.05 -22.61 -39.43
N ILE A 6 -10.89 -21.98 -39.59
CA ILE A 6 -10.58 -20.69 -38.95
C ILE A 6 -11.56 -19.61 -39.42
N ILE A 7 -11.81 -19.51 -40.73
CA ILE A 7 -12.76 -18.53 -41.30
C ILE A 7 -14.18 -18.81 -40.83
N GLU A 8 -14.59 -20.07 -40.75
CA GLU A 8 -15.93 -20.45 -40.29
C GLU A 8 -16.14 -20.09 -38.81
N VAL A 9 -15.19 -20.45 -37.95
CA VAL A 9 -15.25 -20.10 -36.53
C VAL A 9 -15.19 -18.58 -36.34
N GLY A 10 -14.36 -17.86 -37.10
CA GLY A 10 -14.28 -16.40 -37.08
C GLY A 10 -15.58 -15.70 -37.47
N LYS A 11 -16.27 -16.20 -38.49
CA LYS A 11 -17.61 -15.69 -38.87
C LYS A 11 -18.63 -15.90 -37.76
N ASN A 12 -18.60 -17.07 -37.10
CA ASN A 12 -19.47 -17.36 -35.97
C ASN A 12 -19.15 -16.44 -34.80
N LEU A 13 -17.88 -16.25 -34.46
CA LEU A 13 -17.41 -15.35 -33.41
C LEU A 13 -17.95 -13.92 -33.60
N ARG A 14 -17.84 -13.38 -34.82
CA ARG A 14 -18.21 -11.99 -35.15
C ARG A 14 -19.69 -11.66 -34.88
N TRP A 15 -20.59 -12.61 -35.13
CA TRP A 15 -22.03 -12.38 -35.08
C TRP A 15 -22.75 -13.10 -33.94
N GLU A 16 -22.03 -13.90 -33.14
CA GLU A 16 -22.60 -14.60 -32.00
C GLU A 16 -22.98 -13.60 -30.90
N LEU A 17 -24.24 -13.60 -30.48
CA LEU A 17 -24.77 -12.69 -29.44
C LEU A 17 -24.71 -13.32 -28.05
N ASN A 18 -24.66 -14.65 -27.96
CA ASN A 18 -24.55 -15.36 -26.70
C ASN A 18 -23.10 -15.29 -26.17
N PRO A 19 -22.86 -14.69 -24.98
CA PRO A 19 -21.50 -14.50 -24.48
C PRO A 19 -20.72 -15.80 -24.28
N LEU A 20 -21.37 -16.88 -23.84
CA LEU A 20 -20.71 -18.17 -23.61
C LEU A 20 -20.29 -18.83 -24.93
N ARG A 21 -21.14 -18.78 -25.95
CA ARG A 21 -20.82 -19.32 -27.27
C ARG A 21 -19.75 -18.50 -27.97
N ARG A 22 -19.80 -17.17 -27.81
CA ARG A 22 -18.77 -16.27 -28.33
C ARG A 22 -17.41 -16.60 -27.71
N ARG A 23 -17.35 -16.75 -26.37
CA ARG A 23 -16.13 -17.17 -25.67
C ARG A 23 -15.64 -18.54 -26.11
N ALA A 24 -16.53 -19.51 -26.33
CA ALA A 24 -16.16 -20.83 -26.82
C ALA A 24 -15.61 -20.78 -28.26
N ALA A 25 -16.17 -19.94 -29.13
CA ALA A 25 -15.66 -19.74 -30.49
C ALA A 25 -14.26 -19.11 -30.48
N LEU A 26 -14.03 -18.11 -29.63
CA LEU A 26 -12.72 -17.52 -29.41
C LEU A 26 -11.73 -18.58 -28.90
N GLY A 27 -12.09 -19.33 -27.84
CA GLY A 27 -11.26 -20.39 -27.28
C GLY A 27 -10.82 -21.41 -28.33
N ARG A 28 -11.74 -21.82 -29.22
CA ARG A 28 -11.41 -22.73 -30.33
C ARG A 28 -10.39 -22.13 -31.31
N LEU A 29 -10.50 -20.83 -31.62
CA LEU A 29 -9.51 -20.14 -32.46
C LEU A 29 -8.14 -20.10 -31.77
N LEU A 30 -8.09 -19.77 -30.48
CA LEU A 30 -6.84 -19.66 -29.71
C LEU A 30 -6.16 -21.03 -29.54
N GLU A 31 -6.90 -22.08 -29.20
CA GLU A 31 -6.39 -23.45 -29.10
C GLU A 31 -5.84 -23.98 -30.44
N GLY A 32 -6.45 -23.56 -31.55
CA GLY A 32 -6.05 -23.95 -32.89
C GLY A 32 -4.96 -23.09 -33.52
N MET A 33 -4.54 -22.03 -32.82
CA MET A 33 -3.58 -21.04 -33.28
C MET A 33 -2.15 -21.59 -33.25
N ASN A 34 -1.36 -21.25 -34.26
CA ASN A 34 0.06 -21.55 -34.36
C ASN A 34 0.80 -20.46 -35.16
N LYS A 35 2.12 -20.59 -35.29
CA LYS A 35 2.95 -19.61 -36.02
C LYS A 35 2.49 -19.41 -37.47
N GLU A 36 2.08 -20.47 -38.16
CA GLU A 36 1.71 -20.41 -39.57
C GLU A 36 0.34 -19.77 -39.80
N ASN A 37 -0.56 -19.81 -38.82
CA ASN A 37 -1.95 -19.37 -38.97
C ASN A 37 -2.34 -18.16 -38.09
N ALA A 38 -1.47 -17.68 -37.21
CA ALA A 38 -1.77 -16.60 -36.26
C ALA A 38 -2.33 -15.35 -36.93
N MET A 39 -1.78 -14.93 -38.08
CA MET A 39 -2.28 -13.78 -38.84
C MET A 39 -3.69 -14.00 -39.40
N LEU A 40 -3.99 -15.23 -39.84
CA LEU A 40 -5.34 -15.56 -40.31
C LEU A 40 -6.34 -15.52 -39.14
N VAL A 41 -5.92 -15.93 -37.94
CA VAL A 41 -6.73 -15.80 -36.73
C VAL A 41 -6.89 -14.32 -36.34
N ARG A 42 -5.83 -13.50 -36.45
CA ARG A 42 -5.88 -12.04 -36.23
C ARG A 42 -6.93 -11.37 -37.11
N ASP A 43 -7.00 -11.74 -38.39
CA ASP A 43 -8.02 -11.23 -39.32
C ASP A 43 -9.45 -11.50 -38.85
N GLN A 44 -9.65 -12.55 -38.03
CA GLN A 44 -10.96 -12.87 -37.46
C GLN A 44 -11.29 -12.08 -36.19
N VAL A 45 -10.35 -11.33 -35.61
CA VAL A 45 -10.54 -10.60 -34.34
C VAL A 45 -10.26 -9.11 -34.43
N VAL A 46 -9.49 -8.62 -35.41
CA VAL A 46 -9.05 -7.21 -35.52
C VAL A 46 -10.20 -6.20 -35.62
N HIS A 47 -11.41 -6.65 -35.94
CA HIS A 47 -12.60 -5.80 -36.03
C HIS A 47 -13.27 -5.52 -34.68
N PHE A 48 -12.90 -6.24 -33.62
CA PHE A 48 -13.35 -5.94 -32.26
C PHE A 48 -12.61 -4.70 -31.73
N SER A 49 -13.22 -3.99 -30.79
CA SER A 49 -12.55 -2.83 -30.18
C SER A 49 -11.30 -3.30 -29.41
N PRO A 50 -10.22 -2.50 -29.37
CA PRO A 50 -9.02 -2.85 -28.61
C PRO A 50 -9.31 -3.17 -27.15
N GLU A 51 -10.33 -2.58 -26.54
CA GLU A 51 -10.73 -2.77 -25.15
C GLU A 51 -11.59 -4.03 -24.91
N SER A 52 -11.96 -4.75 -25.97
CA SER A 52 -12.77 -5.97 -25.87
C SER A 52 -11.96 -7.18 -25.40
N ASN A 53 -12.61 -8.12 -24.72
CA ASN A 53 -11.98 -9.36 -24.29
C ASN A 53 -11.48 -10.18 -25.49
N GLU A 54 -12.22 -10.22 -26.59
CA GLU A 54 -11.82 -10.97 -27.79
C GLU A 54 -10.51 -10.45 -28.37
N PHE A 55 -10.34 -9.14 -28.41
CA PHE A 55 -9.12 -8.51 -28.89
C PHE A 55 -7.96 -8.69 -27.91
N GLN A 56 -8.20 -8.45 -26.61
CA GLN A 56 -7.17 -8.57 -25.57
C GLN A 56 -6.68 -10.01 -25.40
N ASP A 57 -7.59 -10.99 -25.31
CA ASP A 57 -7.28 -12.40 -25.13
C ASP A 57 -6.50 -12.96 -26.33
N PHE A 58 -6.85 -12.56 -27.56
CA PHE A 58 -6.09 -12.95 -28.75
C PHE A 58 -4.67 -12.40 -28.71
N HIS A 59 -4.49 -11.10 -28.50
CA HIS A 59 -3.16 -10.50 -28.52
C HIS A 59 -2.29 -11.01 -27.36
N PHE A 60 -2.88 -11.22 -26.18
CA PHE A 60 -2.22 -11.93 -25.09
C PHE A 60 -1.73 -13.32 -25.52
N ALA A 61 -2.62 -14.17 -26.07
CA ALA A 61 -2.24 -15.51 -26.50
C ALA A 61 -1.19 -15.50 -27.63
N TRP A 62 -1.27 -14.51 -28.52
CA TRP A 62 -0.35 -14.35 -29.62
C TRP A 62 1.05 -13.96 -29.14
N GLY A 63 1.15 -13.01 -28.20
CA GLY A 63 2.40 -12.64 -27.56
C GLY A 63 3.01 -13.76 -26.73
N ALA A 64 2.18 -14.47 -25.96
CA ALA A 64 2.61 -15.64 -25.19
C ALA A 64 3.19 -16.76 -26.10
N MET A 65 2.68 -16.88 -27.33
CA MET A 65 3.07 -17.92 -28.27
C MET A 65 4.30 -17.56 -29.12
N LEU A 66 4.37 -16.34 -29.66
CA LEU A 66 5.42 -15.95 -30.62
C LEU A 66 6.43 -14.93 -30.08
N GLY A 67 6.23 -14.45 -28.85
CA GLY A 67 7.13 -13.51 -28.19
C GLY A 67 7.39 -12.26 -29.02
N VAL A 68 8.68 -11.98 -29.25
CA VAL A 68 9.14 -10.80 -30.00
C VAL A 68 8.49 -10.65 -31.37
N GLU A 69 8.28 -11.76 -32.11
CA GLU A 69 7.70 -11.70 -33.45
C GLU A 69 6.28 -11.11 -33.43
N ALA A 70 5.46 -11.47 -32.42
CA ALA A 70 4.12 -10.90 -32.29
C ALA A 70 4.16 -9.41 -31.90
N VAL A 71 5.10 -9.01 -31.05
CA VAL A 71 5.24 -7.61 -30.62
C VAL A 71 5.72 -6.72 -31.76
N GLU A 72 6.69 -7.17 -32.54
CA GLU A 72 7.20 -6.45 -33.71
C GLU A 72 6.11 -6.31 -34.78
N ILE A 73 5.35 -7.38 -35.05
CA ILE A 73 4.23 -7.30 -35.99
C ILE A 73 3.16 -6.33 -35.47
N GLY A 74 2.85 -6.33 -34.18
CA GLY A 74 1.90 -5.40 -33.55
C GLY A 74 2.33 -3.94 -33.62
N ALA A 75 3.64 -3.67 -33.52
CA ALA A 75 4.22 -2.33 -33.59
C ALA A 75 3.93 -1.59 -34.90
N ASP A 76 3.77 -2.33 -35.99
CA ASP A 76 3.46 -1.78 -37.32
C ASP A 76 1.95 -1.60 -37.57
N THR A 77 1.10 -1.90 -36.57
CA THR A 77 -0.36 -1.81 -36.70
C THR A 77 -0.92 -0.51 -36.16
N LYS A 78 -2.14 -0.16 -36.57
CA LYS A 78 -2.82 1.07 -36.10
C LYS A 78 -3.49 0.89 -34.74
N GLU A 79 -3.58 -0.34 -34.26
CA GLU A 79 -4.34 -0.70 -33.07
C GLU A 79 -3.46 -0.72 -31.82
N LYS A 80 -4.08 -0.56 -30.63
CA LYS A 80 -3.37 -0.62 -29.34
C LYS A 80 -3.15 -2.06 -28.85
N ASP A 81 -2.65 -2.94 -29.72
CA ASP A 81 -2.44 -4.35 -29.39
C ASP A 81 -1.16 -4.63 -28.62
N MET A 82 -0.15 -3.78 -28.77
CA MET A 82 1.19 -4.01 -28.20
C MET A 82 1.19 -4.27 -26.70
N ALA A 83 0.31 -3.62 -25.92
CA ALA A 83 0.24 -3.84 -24.48
C ALA A 83 -0.21 -5.27 -24.12
N ALA A 84 -1.26 -5.77 -24.79
CA ALA A 84 -1.79 -7.10 -24.56
C ALA A 84 -0.79 -8.16 -25.05
N THR A 85 -0.20 -7.95 -26.23
CA THR A 85 0.85 -8.83 -26.77
C THR A 85 2.06 -8.88 -25.85
N MET A 86 2.52 -7.72 -25.37
CA MET A 86 3.63 -7.65 -24.42
C MET A 86 3.31 -8.36 -23.10
N MET A 87 2.10 -8.16 -22.57
CA MET A 87 1.64 -8.85 -21.37
C MET A 87 1.68 -10.37 -21.54
N GLY A 88 1.19 -10.86 -22.68
CA GLY A 88 1.27 -12.28 -23.03
C GLY A 88 2.70 -12.81 -23.05
N TRP A 89 3.58 -12.13 -23.79
CA TRP A 89 4.98 -12.55 -23.90
C TRP A 89 5.69 -12.55 -22.54
N ALA A 90 5.63 -11.44 -21.81
CA ALA A 90 6.29 -11.30 -20.52
C ALA A 90 5.75 -12.28 -19.45
N SER A 91 4.50 -12.75 -19.59
CA SER A 91 3.93 -13.76 -18.70
C SER A 91 4.46 -15.19 -18.93
N LEU A 92 5.02 -15.49 -20.11
CA LEU A 92 5.56 -16.81 -20.45
C LEU A 92 7.09 -16.82 -20.53
N ASP A 93 7.69 -15.71 -20.96
CA ASP A 93 9.14 -15.54 -21.10
C ASP A 93 9.56 -14.15 -20.56
N PRO A 94 9.56 -13.97 -19.23
CA PRO A 94 9.89 -12.70 -18.61
C PRO A 94 11.31 -12.24 -18.94
N VAL A 95 12.27 -13.17 -19.06
CA VAL A 95 13.67 -12.85 -19.35
C VAL A 95 13.85 -12.35 -20.78
N GLY A 96 13.27 -13.05 -21.77
CA GLY A 96 13.32 -12.61 -23.16
C GLY A 96 12.62 -11.27 -23.38
N ALA A 97 11.45 -11.10 -22.75
CA ALA A 97 10.69 -9.86 -22.81
C ALA A 97 11.48 -8.68 -22.21
N LEU A 98 12.07 -8.84 -21.02
CA LEU A 98 12.94 -7.83 -20.39
C LEU A 98 14.15 -7.49 -21.26
N SER A 99 14.83 -8.51 -21.79
CA SER A 99 16.00 -8.30 -22.67
C SER A 99 15.65 -7.50 -23.92
N TRP A 100 14.49 -7.76 -24.52
CA TRP A 100 14.02 -6.99 -25.67
C TRP A 100 13.64 -5.57 -25.26
N TYR A 101 12.92 -5.40 -24.16
CA TYR A 101 12.51 -4.09 -23.68
C TYR A 101 13.71 -3.19 -23.34
N ASP A 102 14.75 -3.76 -22.73
CA ASP A 102 15.99 -3.04 -22.43
C ASP A 102 16.79 -2.65 -23.68
N SER A 103 16.56 -3.31 -24.82
CA SER A 103 17.20 -2.96 -26.10
C SER A 103 16.58 -1.75 -26.82
N LEU A 104 15.42 -1.27 -26.36
CA LEU A 104 14.74 -0.12 -26.94
C LEU A 104 15.39 1.20 -26.47
N GLU A 105 16.37 1.71 -27.22
CA GLU A 105 16.95 3.06 -26.98
C GLU A 105 16.05 4.21 -27.49
N GLU A 106 16.16 5.37 -26.81
CA GLU A 106 15.58 6.73 -27.01
C GLU A 106 14.06 6.93 -27.30
N ASP A 107 13.31 5.98 -27.87
CA ASP A 107 11.90 6.20 -28.25
C ASP A 107 10.88 5.81 -27.15
N ARG A 108 11.27 6.00 -25.88
CA ARG A 108 10.50 5.60 -24.68
C ARG A 108 9.14 6.30 -24.56
N SER A 109 8.94 7.41 -25.27
CA SER A 109 7.76 8.27 -25.19
C SER A 109 6.49 7.65 -25.80
N ASN A 110 6.63 6.69 -26.74
CA ASN A 110 5.49 6.00 -27.37
C ASN A 110 5.16 4.63 -26.76
N CYS A 111 5.94 4.13 -25.80
CA CYS A 111 5.80 2.78 -25.23
C CYS A 111 5.10 2.74 -23.86
N SER A 112 4.29 3.75 -23.49
CA SER A 112 3.61 3.75 -22.19
C SER A 112 2.73 2.51 -21.99
N ASP A 113 1.90 2.20 -22.98
CA ASP A 113 1.00 1.05 -22.95
C ASP A 113 1.79 -0.28 -22.90
N VAL A 114 2.91 -0.36 -23.63
CA VAL A 114 3.83 -1.52 -23.63
C VAL A 114 4.50 -1.72 -22.28
N THR A 115 4.89 -0.64 -21.60
CA THR A 115 5.55 -0.69 -20.29
C THR A 115 4.62 -1.27 -19.23
N PHE A 116 3.34 -0.88 -19.23
CA PHE A 116 2.35 -1.46 -18.33
C PHE A 116 1.94 -2.87 -18.75
N GLY A 117 1.90 -3.17 -20.06
CA GLY A 117 1.73 -4.53 -20.56
C GLY A 117 2.83 -5.47 -20.04
N MET A 118 4.09 -5.04 -20.16
CA MET A 118 5.26 -5.74 -19.63
C MET A 118 5.09 -6.00 -18.13
N LEU A 119 4.89 -4.95 -17.33
CA LEU A 119 4.74 -5.09 -15.88
C LEU A 119 3.63 -6.08 -15.49
N LYS A 120 2.46 -6.00 -16.14
CA LYS A 120 1.33 -6.91 -15.87
C LYS A 120 1.65 -8.35 -16.28
N GLY A 121 2.38 -8.54 -17.38
CA GLY A 121 2.85 -9.86 -17.80
C GLY A 121 3.82 -10.46 -16.79
N LEU A 122 4.84 -9.69 -16.39
CA LEU A 122 5.79 -10.07 -15.34
C LEU A 122 5.06 -10.42 -14.04
N ALA A 123 4.12 -9.58 -13.59
CA ALA A 123 3.36 -9.80 -12.36
C ALA A 123 2.42 -11.03 -12.42
N SER A 124 2.10 -11.49 -13.63
CA SER A 124 1.34 -12.73 -13.85
C SER A 124 2.23 -13.98 -13.84
N SER A 125 3.54 -13.83 -14.08
CA SER A 125 4.52 -14.91 -14.07
C SER A 125 5.19 -15.04 -12.70
N ASP A 126 5.87 -13.98 -12.27
CA ASP A 126 6.67 -13.93 -11.05
C ASP A 126 6.80 -12.47 -10.59
N LEU A 127 6.31 -12.21 -9.38
CA LEU A 127 6.27 -10.89 -8.82
C LEU A 127 7.64 -10.30 -8.49
N ALA A 128 8.70 -11.12 -8.39
CA ALA A 128 10.07 -10.63 -8.24
C ALA A 128 10.51 -9.86 -9.50
N PHE A 129 10.23 -10.38 -10.70
CA PHE A 129 10.51 -9.66 -11.94
C PHE A 129 9.70 -8.37 -12.04
N ALA A 130 8.44 -8.39 -11.64
CA ALA A 130 7.60 -7.18 -11.66
C ALA A 130 8.10 -6.12 -10.67
N THR A 131 8.54 -6.56 -9.47
CA THR A 131 9.13 -5.68 -8.46
C THR A 131 10.43 -5.06 -8.96
N ASP A 132 11.37 -5.88 -9.45
CA ASP A 132 12.65 -5.41 -10.00
C ASP A 132 12.42 -4.39 -11.12
N PHE A 133 11.53 -4.72 -12.06
CA PHE A 133 11.17 -3.83 -13.16
C PHE A 133 10.65 -2.47 -12.65
N ALA A 134 9.71 -2.47 -11.70
CA ALA A 134 9.15 -1.24 -11.15
C ALA A 134 10.17 -0.44 -10.31
N VAL A 135 11.05 -1.13 -9.57
CA VAL A 135 12.14 -0.52 -8.80
C VAL A 135 13.19 0.12 -9.71
N ARG A 136 13.60 -0.55 -10.79
CA ARG A 136 14.49 0.05 -11.80
C ARG A 136 13.90 1.33 -12.40
N LYS A 137 12.58 1.39 -12.58
CA LYS A 137 11.89 2.62 -13.01
C LYS A 137 11.89 3.70 -11.92
N LEU A 138 11.74 3.32 -10.66
CA LEU A 138 11.81 4.23 -9.52
C LEU A 138 13.20 4.87 -9.39
N GLU A 139 14.26 4.06 -9.49
CA GLU A 139 15.65 4.52 -9.45
C GLU A 139 16.01 5.43 -10.63
N ALA A 140 15.37 5.20 -11.78
CA ALA A 140 15.48 6.06 -12.95
C ALA A 140 14.58 7.32 -12.88
N GLU A 141 13.95 7.58 -11.73
CA GLU A 141 13.04 8.71 -11.48
C GLU A 141 11.85 8.79 -12.46
N ASP A 142 11.37 7.64 -12.98
CA ASP A 142 10.16 7.61 -13.81
C ASP A 142 8.96 8.03 -12.94
N GLN A 143 8.25 9.08 -13.38
CA GLN A 143 7.10 9.62 -12.67
C GLN A 143 5.97 8.59 -12.45
N ARG A 144 5.94 7.52 -13.25
CA ARG A 144 4.94 6.44 -13.17
C ARG A 144 5.40 5.27 -12.30
N ALA A 145 6.62 5.26 -11.78
CA ALA A 145 7.13 4.15 -10.98
C ALA A 145 6.28 3.87 -9.73
N GLY A 146 5.71 4.91 -9.12
CA GLY A 146 4.76 4.76 -8.01
C GLY A 146 3.46 4.06 -8.42
N GLU A 147 2.94 4.34 -9.62
CA GLU A 147 1.79 3.63 -10.18
C GLU A 147 2.11 2.16 -10.45
N MET A 148 3.30 1.89 -10.99
CA MET A 148 3.77 0.52 -11.25
C MET A 148 3.90 -0.28 -9.96
N LEU A 149 4.54 0.27 -8.93
CA LEU A 149 4.62 -0.38 -7.62
C LEU A 149 3.24 -0.55 -6.97
N GLY A 150 2.29 0.36 -7.23
CA GLY A 150 0.88 0.18 -6.85
C GLY A 150 0.26 -1.07 -7.47
N LEU A 151 0.48 -1.33 -8.76
CA LEU A 151 0.00 -2.55 -9.41
C LEU A 151 0.64 -3.81 -8.85
N VAL A 152 1.95 -3.77 -8.54
CA VAL A 152 2.65 -4.89 -7.90
C VAL A 152 2.08 -5.14 -6.50
N LYS A 153 1.86 -4.08 -5.71
CA LYS A 153 1.22 -4.14 -4.39
C LYS A 153 -0.15 -4.79 -4.45
N ASP A 154 -1.00 -4.35 -5.38
CA ASP A 154 -2.36 -4.90 -5.50
C ASP A 154 -2.30 -6.39 -5.85
N LYS A 155 -1.37 -6.79 -6.74
CA LYS A 155 -1.18 -8.20 -7.08
C LYS A 155 -0.61 -9.01 -5.90
N MET A 156 0.34 -8.47 -5.13
CA MET A 156 0.83 -9.07 -3.89
C MET A 156 -0.31 -9.35 -2.92
N LEU A 157 -1.17 -8.37 -2.67
CA LEU A 157 -2.31 -8.51 -1.76
C LEU A 157 -3.40 -9.48 -2.25
N GLU A 158 -3.42 -9.75 -3.57
CA GLU A 158 -4.34 -10.69 -4.20
C GLU A 158 -3.85 -12.15 -4.07
N VAL A 159 -2.56 -12.41 -4.33
CA VAL A 159 -2.06 -13.78 -4.52
C VAL A 159 -1.13 -14.28 -3.41
N GLU A 160 -0.48 -13.37 -2.67
CA GLU A 160 0.43 -13.71 -1.57
C GLU A 160 -0.25 -13.61 -0.20
N THR A 161 0.42 -14.14 0.83
CA THR A 161 0.00 -13.94 2.21
C THR A 161 0.30 -12.50 2.67
N LEU A 162 -0.52 -11.96 3.57
CA LEU A 162 -0.32 -10.60 4.11
C LEU A 162 1.05 -10.43 4.80
N PRO A 163 1.59 -11.39 5.58
CA PRO A 163 2.97 -11.31 6.08
C PRO A 163 4.01 -11.21 4.96
N ARG A 164 3.84 -11.96 3.86
CA ARG A 164 4.77 -11.92 2.72
C ARG A 164 4.72 -10.57 2.01
N ALA A 165 3.52 -10.03 1.79
CA ALA A 165 3.33 -8.70 1.21
C ALA A 165 3.92 -7.59 2.10
N ALA A 166 3.77 -7.69 3.42
CA ALA A 166 4.32 -6.72 4.36
C ALA A 166 5.86 -6.77 4.40
N ALA A 167 6.44 -7.97 4.41
CA ALA A 167 7.89 -8.15 4.28
C ALA A 167 8.43 -7.60 2.94
N TRP A 168 7.73 -7.86 1.83
CA TRP A 168 8.07 -7.29 0.53
C TRP A 168 8.08 -5.76 0.54
N ALA A 169 7.08 -5.13 1.18
CA ALA A 169 7.05 -3.68 1.28
C ALA A 169 8.23 -3.09 2.06
N LEU A 170 8.75 -3.82 3.06
CA LEU A 170 9.98 -3.44 3.78
C LEU A 170 11.24 -3.57 2.91
N GLU A 171 11.26 -4.51 1.97
CA GLU A 171 12.39 -4.76 1.06
C GLU A 171 12.52 -3.71 -0.06
N LEU A 172 11.51 -2.87 -0.29
CA LEU A 172 11.56 -1.81 -1.30
C LEU A 172 12.62 -0.74 -0.97
N PRO A 173 13.15 -0.02 -1.97
CA PRO A 173 14.10 1.07 -1.75
C PRO A 173 13.54 2.17 -0.86
N GLU A 174 14.34 2.67 0.08
CA GLU A 174 13.95 3.74 0.99
C GLU A 174 13.44 4.98 0.24
N GLY A 175 12.30 5.51 0.69
CA GLY A 175 11.70 6.69 0.09
C GLY A 175 10.19 6.74 0.23
N LYS A 176 9.59 7.76 -0.36
CA LYS A 176 8.14 8.01 -0.25
C LYS A 176 7.31 6.82 -0.73
N VAL A 177 7.67 6.23 -1.86
CA VAL A 177 6.90 5.12 -2.47
C VAL A 177 6.90 3.88 -1.57
N ARG A 178 8.05 3.52 -0.99
CA ARG A 178 8.15 2.46 0.01
C ARG A 178 7.28 2.76 1.23
N ASN A 179 7.41 3.95 1.81
CA ASN A 179 6.68 4.31 3.02
C ASN A 179 5.15 4.29 2.81
N ASP A 180 4.69 4.78 1.65
CA ASP A 180 3.28 4.69 1.27
C ASP A 180 2.83 3.25 1.07
N THR A 181 3.62 2.43 0.37
CA THR A 181 3.32 1.01 0.13
C THR A 181 3.27 0.22 1.43
N LEU A 182 4.24 0.42 2.32
CA LEU A 182 4.32 -0.21 3.63
C LEU A 182 3.12 0.17 4.51
N ARG A 183 2.71 1.44 4.49
CA ARG A 183 1.53 1.92 5.20
C ARG A 183 0.24 1.28 4.68
N ASP A 184 0.09 1.20 3.36
CA ASP A 184 -1.09 0.61 2.72
C ASP A 184 -1.18 -0.89 3.02
N VAL A 185 -0.08 -1.64 2.82
CA VAL A 185 -0.03 -3.09 3.05
C VAL A 185 -0.24 -3.42 4.53
N THR A 186 0.41 -2.69 5.45
CA THR A 186 0.22 -2.89 6.89
C THR A 186 -1.22 -2.58 7.30
N GLY A 187 -1.83 -1.53 6.72
CA GLY A 187 -3.23 -1.21 6.95
C GLY A 187 -4.18 -2.33 6.53
N GLU A 188 -3.97 -2.91 5.34
CA GLU A 188 -4.77 -4.05 4.88
C GLU A 188 -4.51 -5.31 5.71
N PHE A 189 -3.26 -5.51 6.15
CA PHE A 189 -2.90 -6.62 7.02
C PHE A 189 -3.62 -6.54 8.37
N VAL A 190 -3.57 -5.39 9.03
CA VAL A 190 -4.27 -5.17 10.32
C VAL A 190 -5.78 -5.32 10.15
N LYS A 191 -6.34 -4.80 9.07
CA LYS A 191 -7.79 -4.87 8.81
C LYS A 191 -8.31 -6.29 8.66
N ARG A 192 -7.55 -7.16 8.00
CA ARG A 192 -7.96 -8.55 7.73
C ARG A 192 -7.56 -9.51 8.85
N GLU A 193 -6.36 -9.33 9.40
CA GLU A 193 -5.71 -10.25 10.33
C GLU A 193 -4.94 -9.50 11.44
N PRO A 194 -5.62 -8.75 12.32
CA PRO A 194 -4.98 -7.83 13.26
C PRO A 194 -3.98 -8.51 14.20
N LYS A 195 -4.32 -9.70 14.70
CA LYS A 195 -3.43 -10.47 15.59
C LYS A 195 -2.17 -10.97 14.88
N GLU A 196 -2.29 -11.35 13.61
CA GLU A 196 -1.14 -11.83 12.84
C GLU A 196 -0.26 -10.65 12.41
N ALA A 197 -0.84 -9.52 12.05
CA ALA A 197 -0.11 -8.27 11.82
C ALA A 197 0.66 -7.83 13.07
N ALA A 198 0.03 -7.96 14.25
CA ALA A 198 0.65 -7.67 15.53
C ALA A 198 1.79 -8.64 15.88
N ASN A 199 1.64 -9.94 15.61
CA ASN A 199 2.71 -10.93 15.76
C ASN A 199 3.89 -10.63 14.83
N TRP A 200 3.62 -10.30 13.56
CA TRP A 200 4.63 -9.90 12.60
C TRP A 200 5.39 -8.64 13.07
N ALA A 201 4.68 -7.58 13.46
CA ALA A 201 5.27 -6.34 13.95
C ALA A 201 6.09 -6.53 15.24
N ALA A 202 5.67 -7.44 16.12
CA ALA A 202 6.39 -7.77 17.34
C ALA A 202 7.77 -8.39 17.08
N GLY A 203 7.94 -9.07 15.94
CA GLY A 203 9.21 -9.68 15.52
C GLY A 203 10.19 -8.73 14.84
N LEU A 204 9.81 -7.47 14.59
CA LEU A 204 10.69 -6.47 13.96
C LEU A 204 11.51 -5.73 15.01
N ASP A 205 12.77 -5.45 14.72
CA ASP A 205 13.68 -4.73 15.63
C ASP A 205 14.11 -3.38 15.05
N GLY A 206 14.82 -2.58 15.86
CA GLY A 206 15.34 -1.28 15.45
C GLY A 206 14.26 -0.20 15.30
N GLU A 207 14.67 0.95 14.76
CA GLU A 207 13.81 2.13 14.58
C GLU A 207 12.60 1.83 13.68
N GLU A 208 12.81 1.11 12.58
CA GLU A 208 11.74 0.67 11.69
C GLU A 208 10.75 -0.25 12.40
N GLY A 209 11.23 -1.18 13.22
CA GLY A 209 10.37 -2.04 14.03
C GLY A 209 9.52 -1.25 15.03
N VAL A 210 9.99 -0.11 15.54
CA VAL A 210 9.21 0.76 16.43
C VAL A 210 8.08 1.43 15.65
N GLU A 211 8.37 2.01 14.49
CA GLU A 211 7.37 2.69 13.66
C GLU A 211 6.30 1.73 13.13
N ILE A 212 6.66 0.50 12.79
CA ILE A 212 5.67 -0.51 12.38
C ILE A 212 4.76 -0.94 13.52
N LYS A 213 5.30 -1.18 14.72
CA LYS A 213 4.46 -1.51 15.89
C LYS A 213 3.49 -0.38 16.20
N LYS A 214 3.96 0.86 16.13
CA LYS A 214 3.15 2.06 16.28
C LYS A 214 2.03 2.14 15.23
N LEU A 215 2.35 1.89 13.95
CA LEU A 215 1.35 1.87 12.87
C LEU A 215 0.30 0.77 13.08
N VAL A 216 0.72 -0.43 13.48
CA VAL A 216 -0.20 -1.54 13.79
C VAL A 216 -1.11 -1.16 14.96
N ALA A 217 -0.55 -0.57 16.02
CA ALA A 217 -1.29 -0.12 17.19
C ALA A 217 -2.38 0.90 16.81
N ALA A 218 -2.00 1.94 16.06
CA ALA A 218 -2.92 2.98 15.62
C ALA A 218 -4.07 2.43 14.77
N LYS A 219 -3.80 1.42 13.92
CA LYS A 219 -4.85 0.82 13.07
C LYS A 219 -5.72 -0.18 13.82
N TRP A 220 -5.15 -1.00 14.70
CA TRP A 220 -5.90 -2.03 15.40
C TRP A 220 -6.76 -1.42 16.51
N ALA A 221 -6.27 -0.41 17.23
CA ALA A 221 -7.00 0.24 18.31
C ALA A 221 -8.26 0.99 17.84
N GLN A 222 -8.36 1.33 16.55
CA GLN A 222 -9.58 1.90 15.95
C GLN A 222 -10.78 0.94 16.01
N GLU A 223 -10.54 -0.37 15.96
CA GLU A 223 -11.59 -1.40 15.94
C GLU A 223 -11.66 -2.18 17.25
N ASP A 224 -10.51 -2.45 17.88
CA ASP A 224 -10.39 -3.26 19.11
C ASP A 224 -9.28 -2.71 20.02
N PRO A 225 -9.53 -1.61 20.74
CA PRO A 225 -8.54 -1.01 21.63
C PRO A 225 -8.13 -1.95 22.77
N ALA A 226 -9.04 -2.80 23.26
CA ALA A 226 -8.75 -3.75 24.34
C ALA A 226 -7.79 -4.86 23.87
N GLY A 227 -8.06 -5.49 22.72
CA GLY A 227 -7.18 -6.49 22.14
C GLY A 227 -5.83 -5.92 21.74
N CYS A 228 -5.80 -4.69 21.21
CA CYS A 228 -4.56 -4.00 20.89
C CYS A 228 -3.75 -3.65 22.15
N LEU A 229 -4.40 -3.22 23.23
CA LEU A 229 -3.74 -2.94 24.51
C LEU A 229 -3.08 -4.20 25.09
N GLU A 230 -3.79 -5.34 25.06
CA GLU A 230 -3.23 -6.62 25.51
C GLU A 230 -1.96 -7.00 24.74
N TRP A 231 -1.94 -6.77 23.43
CA TRP A 231 -0.74 -7.01 22.63
C TRP A 231 0.37 -6.02 22.97
N ALA A 232 0.05 -4.72 23.03
CA ALA A 232 1.04 -3.68 23.32
C ALA A 232 1.73 -3.92 24.68
N GLN A 233 0.97 -4.36 25.70
CA GLN A 233 1.52 -4.69 27.03
C GLN A 233 2.46 -5.91 27.03
N ARG A 234 2.35 -6.81 26.05
CA ARG A 234 3.20 -8.02 25.91
C ARG A 234 4.48 -7.75 25.12
N LEU A 235 4.62 -6.59 24.49
CA LEU A 235 5.85 -6.21 23.81
C LEU A 235 7.02 -6.09 24.81
N PRO A 236 8.28 -6.35 24.38
CA PRO A 236 9.44 -6.08 25.20
C PRO A 236 9.51 -4.62 25.64
N ASP A 237 9.97 -4.38 26.87
CA ASP A 237 10.13 -3.04 27.42
C ASP A 237 11.04 -2.19 26.51
N GLY A 238 10.61 -0.96 26.21
CA GLY A 238 11.34 -0.05 25.35
C GLY A 238 10.46 0.79 24.43
N PRO A 239 11.06 1.47 23.44
CA PRO A 239 10.35 2.45 22.61
C PRO A 239 9.15 1.88 21.85
N GLY A 240 9.25 0.64 21.35
CA GLY A 240 8.16 -0.01 20.63
C GLY A 240 6.91 -0.23 21.49
N LYS A 241 7.09 -0.65 22.74
CA LYS A 241 6.00 -0.82 23.71
C LYS A 241 5.38 0.52 24.08
N ASN A 242 6.20 1.50 24.42
CA ASN A 242 5.74 2.83 24.81
C ASN A 242 4.96 3.51 23.67
N ALA A 243 5.49 3.46 22.44
CA ALA A 243 4.81 4.01 21.27
C ALA A 243 3.47 3.30 20.99
N SER A 244 3.43 1.98 21.09
CA SER A 244 2.19 1.22 20.85
C SER A 244 1.13 1.50 21.91
N ILE A 245 1.50 1.56 23.20
CA ILE A 245 0.57 1.93 24.28
C ILE A 245 0.04 3.35 24.08
N GLY A 246 0.90 4.30 23.72
CA GLY A 246 0.50 5.67 23.42
C GLY A 246 -0.54 5.74 22.30
N GLU A 247 -0.34 5.01 21.20
CA GLU A 247 -1.31 4.97 20.09
C GLU A 247 -2.64 4.31 20.50
N VAL A 248 -2.60 3.23 21.28
CA VAL A 248 -3.81 2.59 21.80
C VAL A 248 -4.61 3.57 22.65
N VAL A 249 -3.94 4.29 23.55
CA VAL A 249 -4.58 5.29 24.42
C VAL A 249 -5.14 6.44 23.59
N LEU A 250 -4.40 6.92 22.61
CA LEU A 250 -4.84 8.00 21.71
C LEU A 250 -6.17 7.65 21.02
N GLU A 251 -6.26 6.45 20.43
CA GLU A 251 -7.45 5.99 19.71
C GLU A 251 -8.59 5.63 20.68
N TRP A 252 -8.30 4.92 21.76
CA TRP A 252 -9.30 4.53 22.76
C TRP A 252 -9.94 5.74 23.44
N THR A 253 -9.17 6.78 23.74
CA THR A 253 -9.68 8.04 24.33
C THR A 253 -10.68 8.73 23.40
N GLY A 254 -10.50 8.60 22.08
CA GLY A 254 -11.46 9.12 21.11
C GLY A 254 -12.80 8.39 21.11
N GLN A 255 -12.85 7.16 21.64
CA GLN A 255 -14.04 6.30 21.68
C GLN A 255 -14.71 6.31 23.06
N ASP A 256 -13.91 6.16 24.13
CA ASP A 256 -14.35 6.06 25.52
C ASP A 256 -13.30 6.67 26.46
N PRO A 257 -13.31 8.01 26.64
CA PRO A 257 -12.34 8.68 27.51
C PRO A 257 -12.48 8.26 28.98
N ASP A 258 -13.70 7.96 29.46
CA ASP A 258 -13.96 7.55 30.85
C ASP A 258 -13.28 6.22 31.18
N ALA A 259 -13.36 5.24 30.28
CA ALA A 259 -12.65 3.97 30.45
C ALA A 259 -11.12 4.16 30.44
N VAL A 260 -10.60 5.09 29.64
CA VAL A 260 -9.16 5.42 29.64
C VAL A 260 -8.76 6.11 30.94
N TYR A 261 -9.57 7.03 31.47
CA TYR A 261 -9.32 7.64 32.79
C TYR A 261 -9.17 6.57 33.88
N GLU A 262 -10.06 5.57 33.92
CA GLU A 262 -9.98 4.45 34.86
C GLU A 262 -8.71 3.60 34.65
N PHE A 263 -8.38 3.31 33.38
CA PHE A 263 -7.17 2.57 33.02
C PHE A 263 -5.90 3.28 33.50
N LEU A 264 -5.73 4.57 33.22
CA LEU A 264 -4.54 5.36 33.59
C LEU A 264 -4.37 5.48 35.12
N ASN A 265 -5.47 5.60 35.86
CA ASN A 265 -5.46 5.62 37.33
C ASN A 265 -5.05 4.27 37.94
N GLY A 266 -5.23 3.17 37.20
CA GLY A 266 -4.79 1.83 37.60
C GLY A 266 -3.32 1.53 37.27
N MET A 267 -2.65 2.37 36.48
CA MET A 267 -1.25 2.16 36.08
C MET A 267 -0.28 2.54 37.20
N SER A 268 0.81 1.79 37.33
CA SER A 268 1.95 2.18 38.17
C SER A 268 2.82 3.21 37.45
N ASP A 269 3.61 3.98 38.20
CA ASP A 269 4.53 4.98 37.66
C ASP A 269 5.67 4.31 36.88
N THR A 270 5.48 4.15 35.57
CA THR A 270 6.44 3.56 34.63
C THR A 270 6.53 4.39 33.35
N SER A 271 7.53 4.12 32.51
CA SER A 271 7.67 4.80 31.22
C SER A 271 6.48 4.56 30.27
N GLU A 272 5.82 3.41 30.40
CA GLU A 272 4.58 3.10 29.69
C GLU A 272 3.43 4.00 30.16
N ARG A 273 3.34 4.28 31.47
CA ARG A 273 2.34 5.20 32.02
C ARG A 273 2.59 6.62 31.53
N ASP A 274 3.84 7.07 31.52
CA ASP A 274 4.19 8.40 31.00
C ASP A 274 3.76 8.56 29.53
N ALA A 275 4.02 7.55 28.69
CA ALA A 275 3.59 7.56 27.29
C ALA A 275 2.06 7.53 27.14
N ALA A 276 1.36 6.75 27.97
CA ALA A 276 -0.09 6.68 28.00
C ALA A 276 -0.73 8.02 28.43
N VAL A 277 -0.22 8.61 29.50
CA VAL A 277 -0.68 9.90 30.03
C VAL A 277 -0.38 11.05 29.06
N GLU A 278 0.78 11.04 28.40
CA GLU A 278 1.10 12.01 27.35
C GLU A 278 0.09 11.93 26.19
N ALA A 279 -0.20 10.73 25.70
CA ALA A 279 -1.17 10.52 24.63
C ALA A 279 -2.58 10.98 25.03
N PHE A 280 -2.99 10.64 26.25
CA PHE A 280 -4.27 11.03 26.83
C PHE A 280 -4.43 12.55 26.95
N SER A 281 -3.47 13.19 27.64
CA SER A 281 -3.38 14.65 27.79
C SER A 281 -3.44 15.34 26.42
N SER A 282 -2.67 14.84 25.45
CA SER A 282 -2.67 15.37 24.10
C SER A 282 -4.05 15.26 23.43
N ARG A 283 -4.75 14.14 23.60
CA ARG A 283 -6.06 13.90 22.96
C ARG A 283 -7.15 14.81 23.51
N ILE A 284 -7.21 14.96 24.84
CA ILE A 284 -8.25 15.76 25.51
C ILE A 284 -7.93 17.26 25.51
N SER A 285 -6.70 17.66 25.19
CA SER A 285 -6.26 19.07 25.28
C SER A 285 -7.16 20.08 24.58
N GLY A 286 -7.75 19.73 23.44
CA GLY A 286 -8.66 20.62 22.71
C GLY A 286 -10.02 20.79 23.36
N ASP A 287 -10.51 19.76 24.03
CA ASP A 287 -11.86 19.69 24.60
C ASP A 287 -11.86 20.12 26.08
N ASP A 288 -10.87 19.65 26.85
CA ASP A 288 -10.65 19.96 28.26
C ASP A 288 -9.15 20.23 28.53
N PRO A 289 -8.67 21.46 28.26
CA PRO A 289 -7.28 21.82 28.49
C PRO A 289 -6.88 21.83 29.97
N HIS A 290 -7.83 22.01 30.90
CA HIS A 290 -7.53 21.98 32.34
C HIS A 290 -7.18 20.57 32.80
N SER A 291 -8.01 19.59 32.44
CA SER A 291 -7.70 18.18 32.70
C SER A 291 -6.43 17.75 31.97
N ALA A 292 -6.22 18.20 30.73
CA ALA A 292 -4.99 17.93 30.00
C ALA A 292 -3.74 18.43 30.73
N ILE A 293 -3.78 19.64 31.31
CA ILE A 293 -2.70 20.20 32.13
C ILE A 293 -2.46 19.36 33.39
N ALA A 294 -3.54 18.94 34.08
CA ALA A 294 -3.43 18.12 35.28
C ALA A 294 -2.76 16.77 34.98
N TRP A 295 -3.20 16.08 33.92
CA TRP A 295 -2.57 14.84 33.48
C TRP A 295 -1.12 15.03 33.02
N ALA A 296 -0.83 16.11 32.29
CA ALA A 296 0.54 16.42 31.89
C ALA A 296 1.48 16.56 33.10
N ASP A 297 1.01 17.11 34.22
CA ASP A 297 1.79 17.29 35.45
C ASP A 297 2.14 15.96 36.14
N GLU A 298 1.35 14.90 35.93
CA GLU A 298 1.58 13.58 36.51
C GLU A 298 2.70 12.77 35.82
N ILE A 299 3.11 13.19 34.61
CA ILE A 299 4.17 12.53 33.84
C ILE A 299 5.49 12.66 34.60
N GLN A 300 6.19 11.56 34.84
CA GLN A 300 7.45 11.55 35.60
C GLN A 300 8.62 12.05 34.77
N ASP A 301 8.77 11.55 33.53
CA ASP A 301 9.79 12.01 32.60
C ASP A 301 9.64 13.51 32.30
N SER A 302 10.74 14.26 32.46
CA SER A 302 10.70 15.72 32.38
C SER A 302 10.45 16.23 30.96
N GLU A 303 10.92 15.54 29.92
CA GLU A 303 10.77 15.98 28.53
C GLU A 303 9.37 15.64 28.00
N SER A 304 8.83 14.47 28.32
CA SER A 304 7.43 14.11 28.05
C SER A 304 6.47 15.04 28.80
N ARG A 305 6.71 15.31 30.09
CA ARG A 305 5.92 16.29 30.87
C ARG A 305 5.95 17.66 30.23
N ARG A 306 7.13 18.14 29.83
CA ARG A 306 7.29 19.43 29.15
C ARG A 306 6.49 19.46 27.84
N THR A 307 6.60 18.43 27.01
CA THR A 307 5.90 18.33 25.73
C THR A 307 4.38 18.38 25.91
N ALA A 308 3.85 17.56 26.81
CA ALA A 308 2.44 17.50 27.14
C ALA A 308 1.93 18.85 27.69
N MET A 309 2.69 19.46 28.61
CA MET A 309 2.35 20.75 29.21
C MET A 309 2.28 21.88 28.18
N ILE A 310 3.20 21.89 27.21
CA ILE A 310 3.18 22.87 26.12
C ILE A 310 1.93 22.70 25.26
N ARG A 311 1.58 21.46 24.90
CA ARG A 311 0.38 21.19 24.09
C ARG A 311 -0.90 21.61 24.80
N ALA A 312 -1.05 21.19 26.06
CA ALA A 312 -2.21 21.49 26.89
C ALA A 312 -2.32 23.01 27.17
N GLY A 313 -1.23 23.66 27.53
CA GLY A 313 -1.17 25.11 27.74
C GLY A 313 -1.51 25.90 26.48
N ARG A 314 -1.03 25.48 25.30
CA ARG A 314 -1.40 26.09 24.02
C ARG A 314 -2.89 25.92 23.72
N ALA A 315 -3.46 24.77 24.06
CA ALA A 315 -4.88 24.53 23.89
C ALA A 315 -5.72 25.43 24.80
N LEU A 316 -5.31 25.61 26.07
CA LEU A 316 -5.91 26.60 26.97
C LEU A 316 -5.81 28.01 26.40
N MET A 317 -4.66 28.41 25.86
CA MET A 317 -4.48 29.72 25.23
C MET A 317 -5.40 29.92 24.02
N ARG A 318 -5.62 28.88 23.20
CA ARG A 318 -6.55 28.93 22.06
C ARG A 318 -8.01 29.00 22.50
N GLN A 319 -8.38 28.28 23.55
CA GLN A 319 -9.76 28.24 24.06
C GLN A 319 -10.10 29.52 24.83
N ASN A 320 -9.20 29.98 25.70
CA ASN A 320 -9.35 31.17 26.53
C ASN A 320 -7.98 31.82 26.83
N ALA A 321 -7.57 32.76 25.98
CA ALA A 321 -6.25 33.39 26.08
C ALA A 321 -6.03 34.17 27.39
N GLU A 322 -7.08 34.72 27.99
CA GLU A 322 -6.95 35.46 29.25
C GLU A 322 -6.66 34.51 30.41
N GLU A 323 -7.42 33.42 30.48
CA GLU A 323 -7.20 32.37 31.47
C GLU A 323 -5.85 31.69 31.28
N GLY A 324 -5.46 31.37 30.04
CA GLY A 324 -4.15 30.80 29.73
C GLY A 324 -3.00 31.69 30.22
N ARG A 325 -3.07 33.01 30.02
CA ARG A 325 -2.08 33.96 30.56
C ARG A 325 -2.06 33.99 32.08
N GLN A 326 -3.22 33.95 32.73
CA GLN A 326 -3.29 33.91 34.20
C GLN A 326 -2.72 32.61 34.77
N TRP A 327 -3.00 31.48 34.11
CA TRP A 327 -2.41 30.19 34.45
C TRP A 327 -0.89 30.19 34.28
N LEU A 328 -0.35 30.71 33.16
CA LEU A 328 1.11 30.81 32.93
C LEU A 328 1.84 31.64 34.00
N GLN A 329 1.18 32.63 34.60
CA GLN A 329 1.77 33.42 35.70
C GLN A 329 1.85 32.63 37.02
N ARG A 330 1.01 31.60 37.19
CA ARG A 330 0.85 30.83 38.43
C ARG A 330 1.38 29.40 38.34
N SER A 331 1.67 28.90 37.14
CA SER A 331 2.03 27.50 36.88
C SER A 331 3.41 27.09 37.37
N GLY A 332 4.29 28.04 37.69
CA GLY A 332 5.67 27.74 38.11
C GLY A 332 6.57 27.21 36.98
N LEU A 333 6.08 27.20 35.74
CA LEU A 333 6.84 26.75 34.56
C LEU A 333 8.04 27.66 34.29
N THR A 334 9.10 27.07 33.75
CA THR A 334 10.28 27.81 33.34
C THR A 334 9.95 28.80 32.21
N GLU A 335 10.74 29.86 32.13
CA GLU A 335 10.53 30.94 31.17
C GLU A 335 10.54 30.46 29.70
N ASP A 336 11.36 29.48 29.37
CA ASP A 336 11.40 28.86 28.04
C ASP A 336 10.09 28.14 27.70
N VAL A 337 9.55 27.33 28.62
CA VAL A 337 8.27 26.63 28.42
C VAL A 337 7.12 27.62 28.28
N ARG A 338 7.09 28.68 29.10
CA ARG A 338 6.06 29.72 29.00
C ARG A 338 6.08 30.41 27.63
N ARG A 339 7.25 30.78 27.13
CA ARG A 339 7.40 31.36 25.78
C ARG A 339 6.98 30.40 24.67
N GLU A 340 7.21 29.10 24.83
CA GLU A 340 6.77 28.12 23.84
C GLU A 340 5.24 28.03 23.79
N ILE A 341 4.56 28.13 24.93
CA ILE A 341 3.10 28.11 25.00
C ILE A 341 2.47 29.36 24.38
N GLU A 342 3.14 30.51 24.46
CA GLU A 342 2.66 31.79 23.91
C GLU A 342 2.85 31.94 22.39
N LYS A 343 3.64 31.07 21.75
CA LYS A 343 3.84 31.03 20.28
C LYS A 343 2.67 30.37 19.57
#